data_AF-A0A1G1DBY3-F1
#
_entry.id   AF-A0A1G1DBY3-F1
#
_cell.length_a   1.000
_cell.length_b   1.000
_cell.length_c   1.000
_cell.angle_alpha   90.00
_cell.angle_beta   90.00
_cell.angle_gamma   90.00
#
_symmetry.space_group_name_H-M   'P 1'
#
loop_
_entity.id
_entity.type
_entity.pdbx_description
1 polymer ?
#
loop_
_entity_poly.entity_id
_entity_poly.type
_entity_poly.pdbx_seq_one_letter_code
_entity_poly.pdbx_strand_id
1 'polypeptide(L)'
;KGVKEGIEVVKGGAVVVKKKAGELTDEGKRRYKIYELHRKVHKEMAELGGAIYDLSSKVENPLLSSNVKEIIARIKKLEEKIKELEER
;
A
#
# COMPACT_ATOMS: atom_id res chain seq x y z
N LYS A 1 -48.22 5.95 -18.64
CA LYS A 1 -46.92 6.62 -18.34
C LYS A 1 -46.02 5.78 -17.41
N GLY A 2 -46.57 5.07 -16.41
CA GLY A 2 -45.76 4.38 -15.38
C GLY A 2 -44.83 3.22 -15.78
N VAL A 3 -45.07 2.48 -16.88
CA VAL A 3 -44.20 1.34 -17.25
C VAL A 3 -42.84 1.79 -17.80
N LYS A 4 -42.80 2.90 -18.56
CA LYS A 4 -41.54 3.45 -19.08
C LYS A 4 -40.71 4.08 -17.96
N GLU A 5 -41.36 4.81 -17.05
CA GLU A 5 -40.72 5.43 -15.87
C GLU A 5 -40.16 4.36 -14.91
N GLY A 6 -40.88 3.25 -14.68
CA GLY A 6 -40.38 2.14 -13.86
C GLY A 6 -39.15 1.44 -14.44
N ILE A 7 -39.07 1.27 -15.77
CA ILE A 7 -37.91 0.64 -16.43
C ILE A 7 -36.67 1.55 -16.35
N GLU A 8 -36.82 2.87 -16.47
CA GLU A 8 -35.70 3.80 -16.32
C GLU A 8 -35.16 3.85 -14.89
N VAL A 9 -36.04 3.87 -13.89
CA VAL A 9 -35.63 3.86 -12.47
C VAL A 9 -34.88 2.56 -12.12
N VAL A 10 -35.34 1.41 -12.60
CA VAL A 10 -34.67 0.12 -12.37
C VAL A 10 -33.30 0.07 -13.07
N LYS A 11 -33.20 0.57 -14.31
CA LYS A 11 -31.91 0.66 -15.03
C LYS A 11 -30.94 1.61 -14.32
N GLY A 12 -31.40 2.78 -13.89
CA GLY A 12 -30.60 3.74 -13.13
C GLY A 12 -30.11 3.15 -11.80
N GLY A 13 -31.00 2.49 -11.06
CA GLY A 13 -30.67 1.82 -9.80
C GLY A 13 -29.61 0.72 -9.97
N ALA A 14 -29.76 -0.13 -10.99
CA ALA A 14 -28.78 -1.19 -11.29
C ALA A 14 -27.40 -0.62 -11.67
N VAL A 15 -27.35 0.47 -12.44
CA VAL A 15 -26.09 1.14 -12.82
C VAL A 15 -25.39 1.74 -11.61
N VAL A 16 -26.14 2.40 -10.71
CA VAL A 16 -25.59 2.99 -9.48
C VAL A 16 -25.05 1.90 -8.54
N VAL A 17 -25.80 0.81 -8.35
CA VAL A 17 -25.35 -0.33 -7.52
C VAL A 17 -24.09 -0.97 -8.11
N LYS A 18 -24.04 -1.19 -9.43
CA LYS A 18 -22.86 -1.77 -10.10
C LYS A 18 -21.64 -0.86 -9.99
N LYS A 19 -21.81 0.46 -10.15
CA LYS A 19 -20.74 1.44 -9.98
C LYS A 19 -20.21 1.43 -8.55
N LYS A 20 -21.11 1.47 -7.56
CA LYS A 20 -20.74 1.47 -6.13
C LYS A 20 -20.07 0.17 -5.70
N ALA A 21 -20.50 -0.98 -6.23
CA ALA A 21 -19.85 -2.26 -6.01
C ALA A 21 -18.42 -2.28 -6.59
N GLY A 22 -18.23 -1.73 -7.80
CA GLY A 22 -16.92 -1.57 -8.43
C GLY A 22 -15.97 -0.71 -7.59
N GLU A 23 -16.43 0.47 -7.16
CA GLU A 23 -15.67 1.39 -6.30
C GLU A 23 -15.26 0.72 -4.97
N LEU A 24 -16.16 -0.04 -4.33
CA LEU A 24 -15.85 -0.79 -3.11
C LEU A 24 -14.81 -1.90 -3.35
N THR A 25 -14.87 -2.59 -4.48
CA THR A 25 -13.86 -3.62 -4.81
C THR A 25 -12.50 -3.03 -5.13
N ASP A 26 -12.44 -1.87 -5.79
CA ASP A 26 -11.18 -1.21 -6.13
C ASP A 26 -10.54 -0.57 -4.88
N GLU A 27 -11.35 0.02 -4.01
CA GLU A 27 -10.90 0.51 -2.70
C GLU A 27 -10.41 -0.64 -1.80
N GLY A 28 -11.10 -1.79 -1.81
CA GLY A 28 -10.66 -2.98 -1.08
C GLY A 28 -9.30 -3.50 -1.56
N LYS A 29 -9.09 -3.58 -2.88
CA LYS A 29 -7.79 -3.96 -3.47
C LYS A 29 -6.69 -2.96 -3.12
N ARG A 30 -7.00 -1.66 -3.15
CA ARG A 30 -6.06 -0.59 -2.79
C ARG A 30 -5.62 -0.71 -1.33
N ARG A 31 -6.57 -0.83 -0.40
CA ARG A 31 -6.27 -1.01 1.05
C ARG A 31 -5.46 -2.27 1.32
N TYR A 32 -5.81 -3.38 0.66
CA TYR A 32 -5.04 -4.62 0.80
C TYR A 32 -3.60 -4.46 0.30
N LYS A 33 -3.40 -3.77 -0.82
CA LYS A 33 -2.05 -3.48 -1.34
C LYS A 33 -1.25 -2.60 -0.39
N ILE A 34 -1.86 -1.57 0.21
CA ILE A 34 -1.23 -0.72 1.22
C ILE A 34 -0.82 -1.55 2.44
N TYR A 35 -1.71 -2.42 2.94
CA TYR A 35 -1.40 -3.35 4.04
C TYR A 35 -0.19 -4.24 3.74
N GLU A 36 -0.15 -4.85 2.55
CA GLU A 36 0.97 -5.68 2.12
C GLU A 36 2.29 -4.89 2.01
N LEU A 37 2.24 -3.63 1.57
CA LEU A 37 3.42 -2.76 1.52
C LEU A 37 3.91 -2.40 2.93
N HIS A 38 3.02 -2.05 3.87
CA HIS A 38 3.40 -1.83 5.27
C HIS A 38 4.05 -3.07 5.89
N ARG A 39 3.49 -4.25 5.62
CA ARG A 39 4.08 -5.52 6.08
C ARG A 39 5.50 -5.72 5.53
N LYS A 40 5.76 -5.34 4.27
CA LYS A 40 7.11 -5.37 3.70
C LYS A 40 8.04 -4.35 4.37
N VAL A 41 7.57 -3.13 4.61
CA VAL A 41 8.35 -2.11 5.35
C VAL A 41 8.76 -2.66 6.72
N HIS A 42 7.84 -3.26 7.48
CA HIS A 42 8.16 -3.84 8.79
C HIS A 42 9.23 -4.95 8.70
N LYS A 43 9.20 -5.78 7.65
CA LYS A 43 10.23 -6.80 7.42
C LYS A 43 11.60 -6.16 7.16
N GLU A 44 11.67 -5.17 6.28
CA GLU A 44 12.92 -4.47 5.96
C GLU A 44 13.46 -3.69 7.19
N MET A 45 12.58 -3.13 8.02
CA MET A 45 12.97 -2.49 9.29
C MET A 45 13.58 -3.49 10.28
N ALA A 46 13.03 -4.71 10.36
CA ALA A 46 13.61 -5.77 11.18
C ALA A 46 15.00 -6.18 10.67
N GLU A 47 15.16 -6.30 9.34
CA GLU A 47 16.45 -6.58 8.71
C GLU A 47 17.46 -5.45 8.96
N LEU A 48 17.04 -4.19 8.87
CA LEU A 48 17.84 -3.02 9.19
C LEU A 48 18.33 -3.06 10.63
N GLY A 49 17.43 -3.35 11.57
CA GLY A 49 17.74 -3.48 12.99
C GLY A 49 18.79 -4.56 13.24
N GLY A 50 18.63 -5.74 12.63
CA GLY A 50 19.60 -6.83 12.70
C GLY A 50 20.97 -6.42 12.14
N ALA A 51 20.99 -5.81 10.95
CA ALA A 51 22.23 -5.37 10.31
C ALA A 51 22.99 -4.32 11.13
N ILE A 52 22.28 -3.35 11.72
CA ILE A 52 22.88 -2.35 12.61
C ILE A 52 23.37 -3.00 13.90
N TYR A 53 22.58 -3.90 14.49
CA TYR A 53 22.95 -4.61 15.71
C TYR A 53 24.27 -5.39 15.52
N ASP A 54 24.37 -6.13 14.41
CA ASP A 54 25.56 -6.93 14.08
C ASP A 54 26.82 -6.10 13.85
N LEU A 55 26.67 -4.85 13.41
CA LEU A 55 27.77 -3.93 13.12
C LEU A 55 28.10 -2.99 14.28
N SER A 56 27.18 -2.81 15.23
CA SER A 56 27.25 -1.79 16.29
C SER A 56 28.51 -1.89 17.17
N SER A 57 29.06 -3.09 17.35
CA SER A 57 30.29 -3.33 18.11
C SER A 57 31.54 -3.50 17.23
N LYS A 58 31.38 -3.54 15.91
CA LYS A 58 32.46 -3.87 14.95
C LYS A 58 33.00 -2.63 14.22
N VAL A 59 32.17 -1.60 14.08
CA VAL A 59 32.53 -0.38 13.36
C VAL A 59 32.04 0.85 14.12
N GLU A 60 32.73 1.97 13.92
CA GLU A 60 32.37 3.26 14.52
C GLU A 60 31.00 3.75 13.99
N ASN A 61 30.70 3.53 12.71
CA ASN A 61 29.44 3.93 12.10
C ASN A 61 28.84 2.85 11.18
N PRO A 62 27.86 2.06 11.69
CA PRO A 62 27.15 1.05 10.90
C PRO A 62 26.41 1.59 9.66
N LEU A 63 26.00 2.86 9.67
CA LEU A 63 25.22 3.47 8.59
C LEU A 63 26.03 3.69 7.31
N LEU A 64 27.36 3.58 7.38
CA LEU A 64 28.21 3.70 6.20
C LEU A 64 28.28 2.40 5.37
N SER A 65 27.90 1.26 5.96
CA SER A 65 27.86 -0.05 5.31
C SER A 65 26.94 -0.03 4.09
N SER A 66 27.41 -0.62 2.98
CA SER A 66 26.63 -0.75 1.74
C SER A 66 25.33 -1.52 1.98
N ASN A 67 25.38 -2.62 2.73
CA ASN A 67 24.21 -3.42 3.09
C ASN A 67 23.16 -2.56 3.84
N VAL A 68 23.58 -1.80 4.84
CA VAL A 68 22.67 -0.92 5.61
C VAL A 68 22.04 0.14 4.71
N LYS A 69 22.83 0.76 3.83
CA LYS A 69 22.33 1.75 2.85
C LYS A 69 21.33 1.15 1.87
N GLU A 70 21.56 -0.08 1.42
CA GLU A 70 20.64 -0.78 0.52
C GLU A 70 19.29 -1.06 1.19
N ILE A 71 19.29 -1.55 2.45
CA ILE A 71 18.06 -1.78 3.21
C ILE A 71 17.28 -0.46 3.37
N ILE A 72 17.97 0.63 3.75
CA ILE A 72 17.36 1.97 3.85
C ILE A 72 16.75 2.42 2.51
N ALA A 73 17.44 2.19 1.40
CA ALA A 73 16.94 2.54 0.07
C ALA A 73 15.68 1.72 -0.31
N ARG A 74 15.61 0.44 0.07
CA ARG A 74 14.41 -0.38 -0.15
C ARG A 74 13.23 0.10 0.68
N ILE A 75 13.45 0.45 1.95
CA ILE A 75 12.43 1.04 2.83
C ILE A 75 11.84 2.30 2.20
N LYS A 76 12.69 3.26 1.81
CA LYS A 76 12.23 4.52 1.18
C LYS A 76 11.39 4.28 -0.06
N LYS A 77 11.80 3.35 -0.93
CA LYS A 77 11.04 2.99 -2.14
C LYS A 77 9.68 2.35 -1.83
N LEU A 78 9.54 1.65 -0.71
CA LEU A 78 8.26 1.10 -0.27
C LEU A 78 7.36 2.19 0.31
N GLU A 79 7.91 3.09 1.11
CA GLU A 79 7.21 4.24 1.68
C GLU A 79 6.68 5.19 0.60
N GLU A 80 7.48 5.47 -0.44
CA GLU A 80 7.03 6.24 -1.62
C GLU A 80 5.83 5.59 -2.30
N LYS A 81 5.85 4.26 -2.50
CA LYS A 81 4.72 3.52 -3.10
C LYS A 81 3.48 3.52 -2.22
N ILE A 82 3.64 3.52 -0.89
CA ILE A 82 2.52 3.63 0.04
C ILE A 82 1.89 5.02 -0.11
N LYS A 83 2.72 6.07 -0.08
CA LYS A 83 2.27 7.46 -0.26
C LYS A 83 1.51 7.66 -1.58
N GLU A 84 2.04 7.15 -2.69
CA GLU A 84 1.36 7.19 -4.00
C GLU A 84 -0.01 6.51 -4.00
N LEU A 85 -0.20 5.45 -3.20
CA LEU A 85 -1.48 4.76 -3.09
C LEU A 85 -2.42 5.46 -2.12
N GLU A 86 -1.92 6.08 -1.05
CA GLU A 86 -2.72 6.80 -0.06
C GLU A 86 -3.22 8.15 -0.58
N GLU A 87 -2.41 8.86 -1.37
CA GLU A 87 -2.77 10.15 -1.99
C GLU A 87 -3.69 10.01 -3.22
N ARG A 88 -3.95 8.77 -3.65
CA ARG A 88 -4.89 8.40 -4.71
C ARG A 88 -6.32 8.30 -4.21
#